data_AF-A0A2E6YKJ4-F1
#
_entry.id   AF-A0A2E6YKJ4-F1
#
_cell.length_a   1.000
_cell.length_b   1.000
_cell.length_c   1.000
_cell.angle_alpha   90.00
_cell.angle_beta   90.00
_cell.angle_gamma   90.00
#
_symmetry.space_group_name_H-M   'P 1'
#
loop_
_entity.id
_entity.type
_entity.pdbx_description
1 polymer ?
#
loop_
_entity_poly.entity_id
_entity_poly.type
_entity_poly.pdbx_seq_one_letter_code
_entity_poly.pdbx_strand_id
1 'polypeptide(L)'
;MIKDDNFEKIKDKCLSTQKSTNDESVFITLNLSFENEHSVSDLNAKSWFDNVIKEAKSNNAFTKESAYHVYAGTELMFSYIRSGVKNGIIKEAYLKFNENTYDCILPNGKIMGQLPKEIFNQTDKITMALL
;
A
#
# COMPACT_ATOMS: atom_id res chain seq x y z
N MET A 1 1.65 -16.54 -16.42
CA MET A 1 0.83 -15.61 -15.62
C MET A 1 -0.41 -16.36 -15.20
N ILE A 2 -0.51 -16.76 -13.94
CA ILE A 2 -1.68 -17.50 -13.43
C ILE A 2 -2.83 -16.48 -13.32
N LYS A 3 -3.87 -16.64 -14.13
CA LYS A 3 -5.13 -15.91 -13.98
C LYS A 3 -6.04 -16.79 -13.14
N ASP A 4 -6.27 -16.41 -11.89
CA ASP A 4 -7.23 -17.09 -11.03
C ASP A 4 -8.57 -16.36 -11.15
N ASP A 5 -9.58 -17.01 -11.72
CA ASP A 5 -10.90 -16.42 -11.95
C ASP A 5 -11.60 -15.97 -10.65
N ASN A 6 -11.18 -16.51 -9.48
CA ASN A 6 -11.66 -16.04 -8.19
C ASN A 6 -10.99 -14.73 -7.78
N PHE A 7 -9.73 -14.52 -8.16
CA PHE A 7 -9.00 -13.29 -7.90
C PHE A 7 -9.63 -12.10 -8.61
N GLU A 8 -9.91 -12.23 -9.91
CA GLU A 8 -10.54 -11.15 -10.68
C GLU A 8 -11.94 -10.82 -10.14
N LYS A 9 -12.74 -11.81 -9.74
CA LYS A 9 -14.05 -11.58 -9.11
C LYS A 9 -13.98 -10.89 -7.76
N ILE A 10 -12.99 -11.22 -6.92
CA ILE A 10 -12.79 -10.56 -5.61
C ILE A 10 -12.31 -9.11 -5.82
N LYS A 11 -11.41 -8.90 -6.79
CA LYS A 11 -10.93 -7.58 -7.20
C LYS A 11 -12.10 -6.69 -7.64
N ASP A 12 -12.90 -7.15 -8.59
CA ASP A 12 -14.04 -6.41 -9.13
C ASP A 12 -15.07 -6.08 -8.05
N LYS A 13 -15.36 -7.03 -7.15
CA LYS A 13 -16.28 -6.80 -6.03
C LYS A 13 -15.74 -5.75 -5.05
N CYS A 14 -14.44 -5.73 -4.77
CA CYS A 14 -13.84 -4.74 -3.88
C CYS A 14 -13.73 -3.35 -4.52
N LEU A 15 -13.46 -3.28 -5.82
CA LEU A 15 -13.48 -2.02 -6.59
C LEU A 15 -14.88 -1.39 -6.59
N SER A 16 -15.94 -2.20 -6.68
CA SER A 16 -17.33 -1.72 -6.64
C SER A 16 -17.77 -1.07 -5.31
N THR A 17 -17.00 -1.27 -4.23
CA THR A 17 -17.22 -0.63 -2.92
C THR A 17 -16.42 0.67 -2.70
N GLN A 18 -15.77 1.20 -3.74
CA GLN A 18 -15.05 2.47 -3.65
C GLN A 18 -15.96 3.60 -3.19
N LYS A 19 -15.61 4.26 -2.07
CA LYS A 19 -16.01 5.66 -1.87
C LYS A 19 -15.45 6.46 -3.05
N SER A 20 -16.22 7.44 -3.53
CA SER A 20 -15.78 8.41 -4.54
C SER A 20 -14.37 8.91 -4.19
N THR A 21 -13.40 8.55 -5.01
CA THR A 21 -12.02 9.03 -4.88
C THR A 21 -11.99 10.47 -5.31
N ASN A 22 -11.41 11.35 -4.49
CA ASN A 22 -11.31 12.77 -4.80
C ASN A 22 -10.32 12.97 -5.96
N ASP A 23 -10.47 14.01 -6.78
CA ASP A 23 -9.57 14.26 -7.92
C ASP A 23 -8.12 14.54 -7.48
N GLU A 24 -7.90 14.85 -6.20
CA GLU A 24 -6.58 15.03 -5.60
C GLU A 24 -5.99 13.76 -4.95
N SER A 25 -6.59 12.59 -5.17
CA SER A 25 -6.10 11.33 -4.59
C SER A 25 -4.80 10.90 -5.27
N VAL A 26 -3.81 10.44 -4.50
CA VAL A 26 -2.49 10.09 -5.03
C VAL A 26 -2.32 8.58 -5.26
N PHE A 27 -1.36 8.20 -6.10
CA PHE A 27 -0.89 6.83 -6.30
C PHE A 27 0.43 6.63 -5.55
N ILE A 28 0.56 5.53 -4.81
CA ILE A 28 1.76 5.23 -4.02
C ILE A 28 2.32 3.85 -4.35
N THR A 29 3.63 3.74 -4.47
CA THR A 29 4.36 2.47 -4.41
C THR A 29 5.06 2.37 -3.06
N LEU A 30 4.62 1.42 -2.23
CA LEU A 30 5.16 1.14 -0.91
C LEU A 30 6.23 0.05 -1.00
N ASN A 31 7.48 0.42 -0.77
CA ASN A 31 8.61 -0.51 -0.74
C ASN A 31 8.78 -1.00 0.70
N LEU A 32 8.59 -2.30 0.91
CA LEU A 32 8.90 -2.93 2.19
C LEU A 32 10.42 -2.91 2.39
N SER A 33 10.88 -2.30 3.48
CA SER A 33 12.27 -2.42 3.93
C SER A 33 12.33 -2.86 5.38
N PHE A 34 13.28 -3.72 5.69
CA PHE A 34 13.57 -4.15 7.06
C PHE A 34 14.75 -3.38 7.68
N GLU A 35 15.24 -2.36 6.98
CA GLU A 35 16.36 -1.53 7.42
C GLU A 35 15.87 -0.46 8.39
N ASN A 36 16.65 -0.22 9.44
CA ASN A 36 16.26 0.72 10.51
C ASN A 36 16.13 2.17 10.00
N GLU A 37 16.86 2.56 8.96
CA GLU A 37 16.80 3.91 8.38
C GLU A 37 15.47 4.23 7.70
N HIS A 38 14.71 3.19 7.33
CA HIS A 38 13.38 3.30 6.74
C HIS A 38 12.26 3.04 7.75
N SER A 39 12.62 2.90 9.02
CA SER A 39 11.70 2.68 10.13
C SER A 39 11.42 3.99 10.87
N VAL A 40 10.15 4.26 11.12
CA VAL A 40 9.70 5.43 11.89
C VAL A 40 9.02 4.94 13.17
N SER A 41 9.29 5.59 14.30
CA SER A 41 8.61 5.29 15.56
C SER A 41 7.12 5.54 15.47
N ASP A 42 6.35 4.84 16.31
CA ASP A 42 4.89 4.92 16.29
C ASP A 42 4.36 6.34 16.50
N LEU A 43 5.02 7.11 17.38
CA LEU A 43 4.70 8.51 17.65
C LEU A 43 4.85 9.42 16.42
N ASN A 44 5.70 9.03 15.47
CA ASN A 44 6.04 9.81 14.28
C ASN A 44 5.38 9.26 13.00
N ALA A 45 4.77 8.08 13.03
CA ALA A 45 4.20 7.44 11.84
C ALA A 45 3.08 8.27 11.19
N LYS A 46 2.28 9.01 11.97
CA LYS A 46 1.28 9.94 11.40
C LYS A 46 1.95 11.08 10.63
N SER A 47 2.94 11.74 11.24
CA SER A 47 3.65 12.85 10.62
C SER A 47 4.40 12.41 9.37
N TRP A 48 4.98 11.19 9.40
CA TRP A 48 5.53 10.55 8.21
C TRP A 48 4.47 10.39 7.12
N PHE A 49 3.31 9.83 7.43
CA PHE A 49 2.24 9.66 6.45
C PHE A 49 1.78 10.99 5.85
N ASP A 50 1.58 12.02 6.67
CA ASP A 50 1.18 13.35 6.20
C ASP A 50 2.24 13.93 5.24
N ASN A 51 3.53 13.73 5.53
CA ASN A 51 4.62 14.13 4.65
C ASN A 51 4.63 13.34 3.34
N VAL A 52 4.38 12.03 3.38
CA VAL A 52 4.27 11.18 2.18
C VAL A 52 3.17 11.68 1.26
N ILE A 53 1.98 12.00 1.79
CA ILE A 53 0.89 12.54 0.97
C ILE A 53 1.26 13.90 0.38
N LYS A 54 1.87 14.78 1.19
CA LYS A 54 2.33 16.09 0.73
C LYS A 54 3.33 15.96 -0.43
N GLU A 55 4.34 15.12 -0.27
CA GLU A 55 5.37 14.91 -1.29
C GLU A 55 4.80 14.22 -2.54
N ALA A 56 3.91 13.24 -2.39
CA ALA A 56 3.24 12.59 -3.51
C ALA A 56 2.46 13.61 -4.36
N LYS A 57 1.71 14.53 -3.72
CA LYS A 57 1.02 15.62 -4.42
C LYS A 57 2.01 16.57 -5.10
N SER A 58 3.08 16.98 -4.42
CA SER A 58 4.11 17.84 -5.00
C SER A 58 4.85 17.20 -6.19
N ASN A 59 4.94 15.88 -6.23
CA ASN A 59 5.53 15.11 -7.34
C ASN A 59 4.51 14.73 -8.43
N ASN A 60 3.29 15.26 -8.39
CA ASN A 60 2.22 14.95 -9.35
C ASN A 60 1.91 13.44 -9.47
N ALA A 61 1.92 12.73 -8.35
CA ALA A 61 1.59 11.30 -8.29
C ALA A 61 0.08 11.04 -8.43
N PHE A 62 -0.55 11.60 -9.47
CA PHE A 62 -1.98 11.48 -9.75
C PHE A 62 -2.30 10.40 -10.79
N THR A 63 -1.30 9.70 -11.32
CA THR A 63 -1.48 8.54 -12.21
C THR A 63 -0.68 7.34 -11.72
N LYS A 64 -1.00 6.16 -12.27
CA LYS A 64 -0.29 4.91 -11.93
C LYS A 64 1.18 4.96 -12.33
N GLU A 65 1.47 5.60 -13.46
CA GLU A 65 2.82 5.75 -14.03
C GLU A 65 3.68 6.74 -13.24
N SER A 66 3.04 7.70 -12.56
CA SER A 66 3.72 8.70 -11.72
C SER A 66 3.65 8.38 -10.22
N ALA A 67 3.34 7.15 -9.84
CA ALA A 67 3.16 6.76 -8.44
C ALA A 67 4.37 7.16 -7.57
N TYR A 68 4.11 7.76 -6.41
CA TYR A 68 5.17 8.19 -5.50
C TYR A 68 5.73 6.99 -4.74
N HIS A 69 7.04 6.81 -4.81
CA HIS A 69 7.73 5.69 -4.17
C HIS A 69 8.14 6.05 -2.75
N VAL A 70 7.72 5.24 -1.78
CA VAL A 70 8.04 5.43 -0.37
C VAL A 70 8.49 4.12 0.25
N TYR A 71 9.38 4.17 1.24
CA TYR A 71 9.76 3.01 2.04
C TYR A 71 8.96 2.98 3.34
N ALA A 72 8.59 1.78 3.78
CA ALA A 72 8.02 1.56 5.11
C ALA A 72 8.63 0.34 5.77
N GLY A 73 9.09 0.54 7.02
CA GLY A 73 9.69 -0.52 7.84
C GLY A 73 8.94 -0.88 9.11
N THR A 74 7.87 -0.16 9.48
CA THR A 74 7.07 -0.46 10.68
C THR A 74 5.59 -0.66 10.38
N GLU A 75 4.94 -1.52 11.17
CA GLU A 75 3.51 -1.87 11.00
C GLU A 75 2.59 -0.64 11.01
N LEU A 76 2.90 0.35 11.85
CA LEU A 76 2.08 1.55 11.94
C LEU A 76 2.17 2.41 10.66
N MET A 77 3.33 2.44 9.99
CA MET A 77 3.48 3.08 8.68
C MET A 77 2.57 2.41 7.64
N PHE A 78 2.54 1.08 7.59
CA PHE A 78 1.62 0.32 6.73
C PHE A 78 0.15 0.62 7.05
N SER A 79 -0.20 0.67 8.33
CA SER A 79 -1.55 0.96 8.80
C SER A 79 -2.04 2.34 8.34
N TYR A 80 -1.17 3.35 8.35
CA TYR A 80 -1.51 4.67 7.82
C TYR A 80 -1.73 4.67 6.31
N ILE A 81 -0.91 3.96 5.53
CA ILE A 81 -1.14 3.81 4.08
C ILE A 81 -2.50 3.13 3.82
N ARG A 82 -2.83 2.05 4.52
CA ARG A 82 -4.13 1.37 4.42
C ARG A 82 -5.29 2.30 4.76
N SER A 83 -5.15 3.09 5.82
CA SER A 83 -6.13 4.11 6.22
C SER A 83 -6.29 5.18 5.13
N GLY A 84 -5.19 5.63 4.52
CA GLY A 84 -5.20 6.57 3.40
C GLY A 84 -5.98 6.05 2.20
N VAL A 85 -5.80 4.78 1.85
CA VAL A 85 -6.57 4.12 0.78
C VAL A 85 -8.05 4.02 1.14
N LYS A 86 -8.37 3.54 2.34
CA LYS A 86 -9.76 3.39 2.83
C LYS A 86 -10.54 4.71 2.85
N ASN A 87 -9.85 5.81 3.15
CA ASN A 87 -10.43 7.14 3.21
C ASN A 87 -10.41 7.88 1.87
N GLY A 88 -9.91 7.25 0.79
CA GLY A 88 -9.85 7.86 -0.54
C GLY A 88 -8.83 9.00 -0.66
N ILE A 89 -7.84 9.06 0.23
CA ILE A 89 -6.69 9.98 0.12
C ILE A 89 -5.67 9.42 -0.88
N ILE A 90 -5.52 8.09 -0.86
CA ILE A 90 -4.72 7.34 -1.81
C ILE A 90 -5.69 6.59 -2.72
N LYS A 91 -5.54 6.78 -4.04
CA LYS A 91 -6.37 6.13 -5.05
C LYS A 91 -6.04 4.65 -5.17
N GLU A 92 -4.74 4.34 -5.22
CA GLU A 92 -4.21 2.97 -5.28
C GLU A 92 -2.83 2.94 -4.63
N ALA A 93 -2.55 1.90 -3.85
CA ALA A 93 -1.23 1.64 -3.28
C ALA A 93 -0.71 0.25 -3.66
N TYR A 94 0.47 0.24 -4.26
CA TYR A 94 1.20 -0.95 -4.67
C TYR A 94 2.20 -1.35 -3.59
N LEU A 95 2.45 -2.64 -3.42
CA LEU A 95 3.52 -3.12 -2.55
C LEU A 95 4.66 -3.63 -3.42
N LYS A 96 5.88 -3.17 -3.17
CA LYS A 96 7.09 -3.70 -3.80
C LYS A 96 7.94 -4.44 -2.76
N PHE A 97 8.29 -5.69 -3.06
CA PHE A 97 9.14 -6.53 -2.23
C PHE A 97 10.01 -7.42 -3.11
N ASN A 98 11.33 -7.44 -2.87
CA ASN A 98 12.31 -8.18 -3.68
C ASN A 98 12.07 -8.04 -5.19
N GLU A 99 12.00 -6.80 -5.67
CA GLU A 99 11.76 -6.43 -7.07
C GLU A 99 10.39 -6.80 -7.67
N ASN A 100 9.55 -7.52 -6.92
CA ASN A 100 8.19 -7.87 -7.32
C ASN A 100 7.19 -6.82 -6.85
N THR A 101 6.28 -6.42 -7.73
CA THR A 101 5.19 -5.49 -7.43
C THR A 101 3.88 -6.26 -7.30
N TYR A 102 3.15 -6.00 -6.21
CA TYR A 102 1.87 -6.59 -5.89
C TYR A 102 0.80 -5.50 -5.86
N ASP A 103 -0.34 -5.75 -6.54
CA ASP A 103 -1.56 -4.93 -6.46
C ASP A 103 -2.20 -5.12 -5.08
N CYS A 104 -1.55 -4.52 -4.07
CA CYS A 104 -1.63 -5.01 -2.71
C CYS A 104 -2.77 -4.37 -1.94
N ILE A 105 -3.02 -3.05 -1.99
CA ILE A 105 -4.00 -2.44 -1.07
C ILE A 105 -5.27 -2.02 -1.83
N LEU A 106 -6.34 -2.77 -1.59
CA LEU A 106 -7.66 -2.51 -2.14
C LEU A 106 -8.28 -1.24 -1.54
N PRO A 107 -9.24 -0.62 -2.23
CA PRO A 107 -9.91 0.60 -1.77
C PRO A 107 -10.66 0.49 -0.44
N ASN A 108 -10.95 -0.73 0.02
CA ASN A 108 -11.53 -0.99 1.34
C ASN A 108 -10.47 -1.11 2.47
N GLY A 109 -9.19 -0.87 2.15
CA GLY A 109 -8.04 -1.01 3.03
C GLY A 109 -7.58 -2.45 3.25
N LYS A 110 -8.16 -3.43 2.55
CA LYS A 110 -7.72 -4.84 2.61
C LYS A 110 -6.56 -5.07 1.67
N ILE A 111 -5.69 -6.00 2.05
CA ILE A 111 -4.62 -6.44 1.17
C ILE A 111 -5.09 -7.58 0.26
N MET A 112 -4.81 -7.51 -1.04
CA MET A 112 -5.11 -8.56 -2.02
C MET A 112 -3.80 -9.11 -2.60
N GLY A 113 -3.54 -10.39 -2.35
CA GLY A 113 -2.39 -11.07 -2.92
C GLY A 113 -2.07 -12.37 -2.19
N GLN A 114 -1.84 -13.43 -2.96
CA GLN A 114 -1.12 -14.60 -2.49
C GLN A 114 0.36 -14.18 -2.44
N LEU A 115 0.84 -13.74 -1.28
CA LEU A 115 2.26 -13.44 -1.11
C LEU A 115 3.07 -14.72 -1.41
N PRO A 116 4.19 -14.65 -2.15
CA PRO A 116 5.03 -15.80 -2.41
C PRO A 116 5.36 -16.56 -1.12
N LYS A 117 5.42 -17.89 -1.18
CA LYS A 117 5.72 -18.74 -0.01
C LYS A 117 7.01 -18.35 0.72
N GLU A 118 7.97 -17.71 0.04
CA GLU A 118 9.20 -17.21 0.66
C GLU A 118 8.95 -16.08 1.67
N ILE A 119 7.92 -15.26 1.46
CA ILE A 119 7.47 -14.21 2.38
C ILE A 119 6.91 -14.83 3.66
N PHE A 120 6.24 -15.99 3.52
CA PHE A 120 5.68 -16.76 4.63
C PHE A 120 6.70 -17.57 5.43
N ASN A 121 7.99 -17.54 5.11
CA ASN A 121 9.06 -18.09 5.96
C ASN A 121 9.83 -17.01 6.74
N GLN A 122 9.50 -15.72 6.53
CA GLN A 122 10.02 -14.56 7.29
C GLN A 122 8.90 -13.89 8.13
N THR A 123 8.00 -14.73 8.62
CA THR A 123 6.53 -14.52 8.62
C THR A 123 5.97 -13.58 9.67
N ASP A 124 6.63 -13.39 10.80
CA ASP A 124 5.95 -12.72 11.91
C ASP A 124 5.67 -11.23 11.62
N LYS A 125 6.53 -10.56 10.86
CA LYS A 125 6.39 -9.12 10.60
C LYS A 125 5.55 -8.78 9.38
N ILE A 126 5.53 -9.65 8.37
CA ILE A 126 4.74 -9.43 7.16
C ILE A 126 3.29 -9.85 7.39
N THR A 127 3.05 -10.92 8.18
CA THR A 127 1.70 -11.24 8.68
C THR A 127 1.10 -10.13 9.52
N MET A 128 1.91 -9.37 10.28
CA MET A 128 1.45 -8.17 11.02
C MET A 128 1.05 -7.01 10.10
N ALA A 129 1.73 -6.80 8.97
CA ALA A 129 1.30 -5.80 7.97
C ALA A 129 0.00 -6.19 7.22
N LEU A 130 -0.39 -7.48 7.28
CA LEU A 130 -1.50 -8.08 6.54
C LEU A 130 -2.79 -8.28 7.35
N LEU A 131 -2.72 -8.34 8.68
CA LEU A 131 -3.88 -8.39 9.59
C LEU A 131 -4.45 -6.96 9.79
#